data_AF-A0A1G4JUM2-F1
#
_entry.id   AF-A0A1G4JUM2-F1
#
_cell.length_a   1.000
_cell.length_b   1.000
_cell.length_c   1.000
_cell.angle_alpha   90.00
_cell.angle_beta   90.00
_cell.angle_gamma   90.00
#
_symmetry.space_group_name_H-M   'P 1'
#
loop_
_entity.id
_entity.type
_entity.pdbx_description
1 polymer ?
#
loop_
_entity_poly.entity_id
_entity_poly.type
_entity_poly.pdbx_seq_one_letter_code
_entity_poly.pdbx_strand_id
1 'polypeptide(L)'
;MLFLGLNKPAVWSKPLRMMSRRLVSTTKTSTTEQQQVLIAQRKNRPVSPHLTIYQPQLTWYLSSLHRVTGVVLGLGFFVATISFGVSTAFGLGLNSNNLAKWYHEKVPTWMDWTAKATGAYFLTFHFANGIRHLIWDAGKALTLKGVYSTGYAVLAFMAIAGTAMLTW
;
A
#
# COMPACT_ATOMS: atom_id res chain seq x y z
N MET A 1 -19.59 -83.01 -23.10
CA MET A 1 -20.79 -82.24 -23.53
C MET A 1 -20.32 -80.88 -24.02
N LEU A 2 -20.65 -80.56 -25.27
CA LEU A 2 -20.21 -79.38 -26.04
C LEU A 2 -20.60 -78.06 -25.38
N PHE A 3 -19.66 -77.12 -25.26
CA PHE A 3 -19.99 -75.68 -25.17
C PHE A 3 -19.98 -75.09 -26.58
N LEU A 4 -21.17 -74.79 -27.10
CA LEU A 4 -21.40 -74.10 -28.36
C LEU A 4 -20.90 -72.65 -28.29
N GLY A 5 -20.01 -72.29 -29.21
CA GLY A 5 -19.54 -70.94 -29.41
C GLY A 5 -20.66 -70.01 -29.88
N LEU A 6 -20.80 -68.87 -29.19
CA LEU A 6 -21.58 -67.74 -29.65
C LEU A 6 -20.63 -66.56 -29.88
N ASN A 7 -20.07 -66.49 -31.09
CA ASN A 7 -19.41 -65.30 -31.60
C ASN A 7 -20.49 -64.26 -31.94
N LYS A 8 -20.69 -63.28 -31.06
CA LYS A 8 -21.42 -62.05 -31.42
C LYS A 8 -20.43 -61.08 -32.08
N PRO A 9 -20.71 -60.52 -33.27
CA PRO A 9 -19.85 -59.49 -33.83
C PRO A 9 -19.90 -58.26 -32.93
N ALA A 10 -18.74 -57.82 -32.45
CA ALA A 10 -18.59 -56.56 -31.76
C ALA A 10 -18.94 -55.43 -32.73
N VAL A 11 -20.13 -54.83 -32.58
CA VAL A 11 -20.51 -53.61 -33.30
C VAL A 11 -19.64 -52.49 -32.75
N TRP A 12 -18.54 -52.20 -33.45
CA TRP A 12 -17.65 -51.11 -33.10
C TRP A 12 -18.31 -49.78 -33.50
N SER A 13 -19.14 -49.23 -32.62
CA SER A 13 -19.68 -47.89 -32.79
C SER A 13 -18.53 -46.89 -32.66
N LYS A 14 -18.10 -46.31 -33.79
CA LYS A 14 -17.15 -45.18 -33.77
C LYS A 14 -17.73 -44.10 -32.84
N PRO A 15 -16.99 -43.60 -31.83
CA PRO A 15 -17.49 -42.49 -31.03
C PRO A 15 -17.75 -41.33 -31.97
N LEU A 16 -19.00 -40.85 -32.00
CA LEU A 16 -19.35 -39.62 -32.68
C LEU A 16 -18.49 -38.52 -32.05
N ARG A 17 -17.49 -38.07 -32.80
CA ARG A 17 -16.64 -36.94 -32.43
C ARG A 17 -17.54 -35.72 -32.47
N MET A 18 -18.21 -35.43 -31.36
CA MET A 18 -19.09 -34.28 -31.21
C MET A 18 -18.19 -33.04 -31.35
N MET A 19 -18.11 -32.54 -32.58
CA MET A 19 -17.32 -31.37 -32.91
C MET A 19 -18.02 -30.21 -32.21
N SER A 20 -17.52 -29.82 -31.03
CA SER A 20 -18.01 -28.64 -30.31
C SER A 20 -17.90 -27.45 -31.26
N ARG A 21 -19.03 -27.06 -31.86
CA ARG A 21 -19.10 -25.85 -32.68
C ARG A 21 -18.90 -24.69 -31.72
N ARG A 22 -17.73 -24.07 -31.80
CA ARG A 22 -17.46 -22.85 -31.04
C ARG A 22 -18.37 -21.76 -31.62
N LEU A 23 -19.51 -21.51 -30.96
CA LEU A 23 -20.48 -20.47 -31.34
C LEU A 23 -19.98 -19.04 -31.04
N VAL A 24 -18.69 -18.87 -30.80
CA VAL A 24 -18.10 -17.59 -30.41
C VAL A 24 -17.62 -16.90 -31.67
N SER A 25 -18.34 -15.84 -32.07
CA SER A 25 -17.92 -14.95 -33.15
C SER A 25 -16.95 -13.91 -32.61
N THR A 26 -15.76 -13.80 -33.22
CA THR A 26 -14.80 -12.75 -32.90
C THR A 26 -14.98 -11.59 -33.88
N THR A 27 -15.24 -10.40 -33.34
CA THR A 27 -15.26 -9.15 -34.14
C THR A 27 -13.93 -8.44 -33.95
N LYS A 28 -13.37 -7.84 -35.01
CA LYS A 28 -12.22 -6.95 -34.88
C LYS A 28 -12.68 -5.68 -34.15
N THR A 29 -12.05 -5.37 -33.03
CA THR A 29 -12.37 -4.19 -32.22
C THR A 29 -11.15 -3.30 -32.06
N SER A 30 -11.35 -2.00 -31.94
CA SER A 30 -10.29 -1.09 -31.49
C SER A 30 -10.00 -1.25 -29.99
N THR A 31 -8.83 -0.82 -29.53
CA THR A 31 -8.44 -0.88 -28.10
C THR A 31 -9.47 -0.14 -27.22
N THR A 32 -9.99 0.99 -27.71
CA THR A 32 -11.00 1.78 -26.99
C THR A 32 -12.32 1.02 -26.86
N GLU A 33 -12.81 0.41 -27.94
CA GLU A 33 -14.04 -0.40 -27.91
C GLU A 33 -13.92 -1.59 -26.96
N GLN A 34 -12.78 -2.29 -27.02
CA GLN A 34 -12.49 -3.39 -26.10
C GLN A 34 -12.52 -2.92 -24.64
N GLN A 35 -11.92 -1.77 -24.34
CA GLN A 35 -11.91 -1.21 -23.00
C GLN A 35 -13.31 -0.82 -22.52
N GLN A 36 -14.16 -0.27 -23.39
CA GLN A 36 -15.56 0.05 -23.06
C GLN A 36 -16.36 -1.20 -22.69
N VAL A 37 -16.21 -2.29 -23.45
CA VAL A 37 -16.85 -3.58 -23.14
C VAL A 37 -16.39 -4.09 -21.78
N LEU A 38 -15.09 -4.04 -21.49
CA LEU A 38 -14.54 -4.47 -20.20
C LEU A 38 -15.05 -3.60 -19.04
N ILE A 39 -15.15 -2.28 -19.23
CA ILE A 39 -15.71 -1.37 -18.22
C ILE A 39 -17.18 -1.70 -17.96
N ALA A 40 -17.98 -1.90 -19.01
CA ALA A 40 -19.39 -2.26 -18.88
C ALA A 40 -19.57 -3.58 -18.11
N GLN A 41 -18.72 -4.58 -18.38
CA GLN A 41 -18.73 -5.84 -17.64
C GLN A 41 -18.30 -5.69 -16.17
N ARG A 42 -17.32 -4.84 -15.87
CA ARG A 42 -16.84 -4.60 -14.49
C ARG A 42 -17.89 -3.93 -13.61
N LYS A 43 -18.74 -3.07 -14.16
CA LYS A 43 -19.83 -2.42 -13.41
C LYS A 43 -20.83 -3.41 -12.81
N ASN A 44 -21.02 -4.56 -13.47
CA ASN A 44 -21.98 -5.59 -13.04
C ASN A 44 -21.36 -6.65 -12.12
N ARG A 45 -20.04 -6.60 -11.89
CA ARG A 45 -19.33 -7.58 -11.07
C ARG A 45 -18.98 -6.96 -9.71
N PRO A 46 -19.32 -7.61 -8.60
CA PRO A 46 -18.89 -7.13 -7.30
C PRO A 46 -17.36 -7.20 -7.19
N VAL A 47 -16.78 -6.24 -6.49
CA VAL A 47 -15.36 -6.27 -6.12
C VAL A 47 -15.23 -7.20 -4.91
N SER A 48 -14.37 -8.22 -5.00
CA SER A 48 -14.12 -9.08 -3.85
C SER A 48 -13.51 -8.26 -2.70
N PRO A 49 -13.89 -8.53 -1.44
CA PRO A 49 -13.30 -7.84 -0.30
C PRO A 49 -11.78 -8.08 -0.29
N HIS A 50 -11.01 -7.05 0.09
CA HIS A 50 -9.55 -7.10 0.12
C HIS A 50 -9.02 -6.66 1.48
N LEU A 51 -8.99 -5.35 1.78
CA LEU A 51 -8.41 -4.83 3.03
C LEU A 51 -9.18 -5.30 4.27
N THR A 52 -10.48 -5.57 4.13
CA THR A 52 -11.35 -5.98 5.25
C THR A 52 -11.17 -7.44 5.65
N ILE A 53 -10.61 -8.29 4.77
CA ILE A 53 -10.44 -9.73 5.02
C ILE A 53 -8.97 -10.19 4.96
N TYR A 54 -8.05 -9.33 4.51
CA TYR A 54 -6.65 -9.71 4.37
C TYR A 54 -5.98 -9.83 5.74
N GLN A 55 -5.18 -10.88 5.92
CA GLN A 55 -4.47 -11.09 7.17
C GLN A 55 -3.52 -9.91 7.47
N PRO A 56 -3.55 -9.37 8.68
CA PRO A 56 -2.55 -8.42 9.15
C PRO A 56 -1.12 -8.96 9.02
N GLN A 57 -0.26 -8.25 8.27
CA GLN A 57 1.14 -8.62 8.08
C GLN A 57 2.04 -7.39 8.15
N LEU A 58 3.24 -7.57 8.74
CA LEU A 58 4.23 -6.52 8.91
C LEU A 58 4.54 -5.78 7.59
N THR A 59 4.52 -6.49 6.46
CA THR A 59 4.81 -5.98 5.12
C THR A 59 3.93 -4.80 4.72
N TRP A 60 2.61 -5.03 4.62
CA TRP A 60 1.69 -4.00 4.13
C TRP A 60 1.36 -2.94 5.19
N TYR A 61 1.45 -3.27 6.48
CA TYR A 61 1.34 -2.26 7.54
C TYR A 61 2.49 -1.25 7.49
N LEU A 62 3.75 -1.71 7.45
CA LEU A 62 4.89 -0.77 7.37
C LEU A 62 4.85 0.04 6.08
N SER A 63 4.44 -0.56 4.95
CA SER A 63 4.24 0.18 3.70
C SER A 63 3.16 1.26 3.83
N SER A 64 2.03 0.96 4.47
CA SER A 64 0.94 1.91 4.67
C SER A 64 1.34 3.03 5.62
N LEU A 65 1.99 2.68 6.73
CA LEU A 65 2.53 3.66 7.68
C LEU A 65 3.55 4.57 7.01
N HIS A 66 4.41 4.07 6.12
CA HIS A 66 5.39 4.91 5.42
C HIS A 66 4.73 5.97 4.55
N ARG A 67 3.62 5.62 3.88
CA ARG A 67 2.79 6.58 3.13
C ARG A 67 2.16 7.61 4.07
N VAL A 68 1.54 7.16 5.16
CA VAL A 68 0.87 8.05 6.12
C VAL A 68 1.86 9.02 6.76
N THR A 69 2.99 8.52 7.27
CA THR A 69 4.01 9.39 7.87
C THR A 69 4.60 10.36 6.85
N GLY A 70 4.80 9.93 5.61
CA GLY A 70 5.28 10.79 4.53
C GLY A 70 4.32 11.94 4.23
N VAL A 71 3.01 11.65 4.15
CA VAL A 71 1.97 12.67 3.96
C VAL A 71 1.92 13.62 5.14
N VAL A 72 1.94 13.13 6.38
CA VAL A 72 1.87 13.98 7.57
C VAL A 72 3.09 14.89 7.69
N LEU A 73 4.30 14.37 7.49
CA LEU A 73 5.54 15.15 7.53
C LEU A 73 5.58 16.16 6.38
N GLY A 74 5.23 15.75 5.17
CA GLY A 74 5.19 16.62 3.99
C GLY A 74 4.18 17.75 4.16
N LEU A 75 2.96 17.45 4.61
CA LEU A 75 1.95 18.47 4.91
C LEU A 75 2.43 19.43 6.00
N GLY A 76 3.02 18.91 7.09
CA GLY A 76 3.58 19.76 8.14
C GLY A 76 4.65 20.72 7.62
N PHE A 77 5.56 20.23 6.78
CA PHE A 77 6.59 21.04 6.13
C PHE A 77 5.99 22.12 5.22
N PHE A 78 5.07 21.76 4.33
CA PHE A 78 4.46 22.72 3.40
C PHE A 78 3.59 23.75 4.12
N VAL A 79 2.77 23.34 5.10
CA VAL A 79 1.96 24.26 5.89
C VAL A 79 2.86 25.26 6.62
N ALA A 80 3.93 24.80 7.27
CA ALA A 80 4.87 25.69 7.95
C ALA A 80 5.52 26.67 6.96
N THR A 81 6.19 26.15 5.93
CA THR A 81 6.94 26.99 4.96
C THR A 81 6.06 27.98 4.22
N ILE A 82 4.87 27.56 3.76
CA ILE A 82 3.92 28.45 3.09
C ILE A 82 3.39 29.50 4.06
N SER A 83 3.02 29.13 5.29
CA SER A 83 2.47 30.09 6.27
C SER A 83 3.49 31.17 6.63
N PHE A 84 4.75 30.78 6.88
CA PHE A 84 5.84 31.72 7.14
C PHE A 84 6.16 32.60 5.92
N GLY A 85 6.17 32.01 4.71
CA GLY A 85 6.39 32.74 3.47
C GLY A 85 5.31 33.78 3.19
N VAL A 86 4.03 33.41 3.28
CA VAL A 86 2.89 34.31 3.11
C VAL A 86 2.90 35.41 4.18
N SER A 87 3.15 35.06 5.44
CA SER A 87 3.22 36.05 6.51
C SER A 87 4.30 37.10 6.27
N THR A 88 5.47 36.67 5.78
CA THR A 88 6.58 37.57 5.46
C THR A 88 6.25 38.47 4.27
N ALA A 89 5.64 37.90 3.23
CA ALA A 89 5.28 38.64 2.00
C ALA A 89 4.19 39.70 2.24
N PHE A 90 3.22 39.42 3.10
CA PHE A 90 2.06 40.29 3.35
C PHE A 90 2.09 41.00 4.71
N GLY A 91 3.16 40.85 5.49
CA GLY A 91 3.30 41.49 6.80
C GLY A 91 2.29 41.01 7.86
N LEU A 92 1.87 39.74 7.82
CA LEU A 92 0.80 39.21 8.68
C LEU A 92 1.22 38.95 10.13
N GLY A 93 2.46 39.27 10.50
CA GLY A 93 2.94 39.20 11.88
C GLY A 93 3.21 37.79 12.43
N LEU A 94 2.98 36.72 11.66
CA LEU A 94 3.46 35.37 11.99
C LEU A 94 4.97 35.29 11.74
N ASN A 95 5.74 35.23 12.82
CA ASN A 95 7.18 35.02 12.84
C ASN A 95 7.53 34.02 13.95
N SER A 96 8.79 33.57 14.01
CA SER A 96 9.23 32.54 14.95
C SER A 96 9.02 32.95 16.40
N ASN A 97 9.32 34.21 16.76
CA ASN A 97 9.17 34.72 18.12
C ASN A 97 7.70 34.74 18.57
N ASN A 98 6.80 35.24 17.71
CA ASN A 98 5.38 35.31 18.00
C ASN A 98 4.75 33.91 18.08
N LEU A 99 5.16 32.99 17.21
CA LEU A 99 4.71 31.61 17.26
C LEU A 99 5.19 30.90 18.53
N ALA A 100 6.47 31.06 18.89
CA ALA A 100 7.03 30.47 20.12
C ALA A 100 6.32 31.01 21.36
N LYS A 101 6.09 32.33 21.43
CA LYS A 101 5.33 32.95 22.52
C LYS A 101 3.91 32.37 22.62
N TRP A 102 3.18 32.32 21.50
CA TRP A 102 1.86 31.72 21.46
C TRP A 102 1.87 30.25 21.88
N TYR A 103 2.87 29.48 21.42
CA TYR A 103 3.03 28.08 21.75
C TYR A 103 3.15 27.88 23.27
N HIS A 104 4.10 28.58 23.91
CA HIS A 104 4.32 28.46 25.35
C HIS A 104 3.15 28.98 26.19
N GLU A 105 2.39 29.96 25.71
CA GLU A 105 1.24 30.51 26.44
C GLU A 105 -0.04 29.68 26.29
N LYS A 106 -0.25 29.02 25.14
CA LYS A 106 -1.55 28.45 24.76
C LYS A 106 -1.56 26.94 24.61
N VAL A 107 -0.41 26.29 24.41
CA VAL A 107 -0.35 24.84 24.19
C VAL A 107 -0.24 24.12 25.54
N PRO A 108 -1.24 23.30 25.92
CA PRO A 108 -1.16 22.51 27.14
C PRO A 108 -0.11 21.40 27.00
N THR A 109 0.45 20.97 28.13
CA THR A 109 1.55 19.99 28.19
C THR A 109 1.26 18.70 27.44
N TRP A 110 0.04 18.15 27.51
CA TRP A 110 -0.31 16.91 26.80
C TRP A 110 -0.23 17.08 25.26
N MET A 111 -0.58 18.26 24.75
CA MET A 111 -0.53 18.56 23.32
C MET A 111 0.92 18.79 22.87
N ASP A 112 1.76 19.42 23.70
CA ASP A 112 3.20 19.55 23.48
C ASP A 112 3.87 18.17 23.32
N TRP A 113 3.63 17.27 24.29
CA TRP A 113 4.14 15.90 24.21
C TRP A 113 3.63 15.13 22.99
N THR A 114 2.35 15.28 22.65
CA THR A 114 1.77 14.60 21.48
C THR A 114 2.39 15.11 20.18
N ALA A 115 2.60 16.42 20.04
CA ALA A 115 3.22 17.01 18.87
C ALA A 115 4.69 16.58 18.73
N LYS A 116 5.46 16.64 19.82
CA LYS A 116 6.85 16.16 19.87
C LYS A 116 6.95 14.67 19.52
N ALA A 117 6.10 13.84 20.12
CA ALA A 117 6.10 12.39 19.86
C ALA A 117 5.72 12.08 18.41
N THR A 118 4.69 12.74 17.89
CA THR A 118 4.29 12.57 16.49
C THR A 118 5.44 12.93 15.55
N GLY A 119 6.06 14.10 15.74
CA GLY A 119 7.21 14.53 14.94
C GLY A 119 8.39 13.55 15.03
N ALA A 120 8.80 13.19 16.25
CA ALA A 120 9.93 12.31 16.50
C ALA A 120 9.74 10.89 15.92
N TYR A 121 8.62 10.24 16.26
CA TYR A 121 8.37 8.86 15.81
C TYR A 121 8.07 8.80 14.30
N PHE A 122 7.31 9.76 13.75
CA PHE A 122 7.02 9.74 12.32
C PHE A 122 8.26 10.00 11.49
N LEU A 123 9.10 10.96 11.88
CA LEU A 123 10.35 11.27 11.19
C LEU A 123 11.32 10.08 11.23
N THR A 124 11.58 9.52 12.41
CA THR A 124 12.53 8.41 12.57
C THR A 124 12.05 7.14 11.86
N PHE A 125 10.75 6.84 11.94
CA PHE A 125 10.16 5.75 11.18
C PHE A 125 10.25 5.97 9.66
N HIS A 126 9.82 7.15 9.17
CA HIS A 126 9.79 7.44 7.74
C HIS A 126 11.20 7.41 7.14
N PHE A 127 12.17 7.96 7.86
CA PHE A 127 13.57 7.95 7.49
C PHE A 127 14.14 6.52 7.39
N ALA A 128 14.04 5.72 8.46
CA ALA A 128 14.57 4.36 8.46
C ALA A 128 13.85 3.45 7.48
N ASN A 129 12.52 3.56 7.37
CA ASN A 129 11.78 2.78 6.39
C ASN A 129 12.05 3.26 4.96
N GLY A 130 12.35 4.54 4.75
CA GLY A 130 12.82 5.07 3.47
C GLY A 130 14.16 4.46 3.05
N ILE A 131 15.13 4.37 3.95
CA ILE A 131 16.40 3.65 3.71
C ILE A 131 16.12 2.18 3.34
N ARG A 132 15.21 1.52 4.07
CA ARG A 132 14.79 0.15 3.74
C ARG A 132 14.20 0.03 2.34
N HIS A 133 13.37 0.99 1.90
CA HIS A 133 12.85 1.03 0.54
C HIS A 133 13.97 1.22 -0.50
N LEU A 134 14.93 2.10 -0.27
CA LEU A 134 16.09 2.27 -1.17
C LEU A 134 16.95 1.00 -1.25
N ILE A 135 17.09 0.25 -0.15
CA ILE A 135 17.75 -1.06 -0.14
C ILE A 135 17.00 -2.06 -1.04
N TRP A 136 15.66 -2.06 -0.99
CA TRP A 136 14.82 -2.90 -1.85
C TRP A 136 14.91 -2.49 -3.32
N ASP A 137 14.93 -1.19 -3.62
CA ASP A 137 15.09 -0.66 -4.98
C ASP A 137 16.45 -1.05 -5.57
N ALA A 138 17.49 -1.20 -4.72
CA ALA A 138 18.79 -1.75 -5.09
C ALA A 138 18.80 -3.30 -5.24
N GLY A 139 17.64 -3.97 -5.18
CA GLY A 139 17.51 -5.42 -5.33
C GLY A 139 17.96 -6.23 -4.11
N LYS A 140 18.13 -5.62 -2.93
CA LYS A 140 18.65 -6.27 -1.72
C LYS A 140 17.54 -6.56 -0.72
N ALA A 141 17.76 -7.56 0.16
CA ALA A 141 16.86 -7.94 1.25
C ALA A 141 15.41 -8.31 0.84
N LEU A 142 15.22 -8.84 -0.37
CA LEU A 142 13.90 -9.20 -0.93
C LEU A 142 13.41 -10.61 -0.56
N THR A 143 14.20 -11.39 0.18
CA THR A 143 13.73 -12.68 0.72
C THR A 143 12.75 -12.44 1.87
N LEU A 144 11.84 -13.39 2.17
CA LEU A 144 10.92 -13.26 3.30
C LEU A 144 11.65 -12.95 4.60
N LYS A 145 12.74 -13.67 4.90
CA LYS A 145 13.58 -13.39 6.07
C LYS A 145 14.18 -11.97 6.04
N GLY A 146 14.66 -11.52 4.88
CA GLY A 146 15.20 -10.17 4.70
C GLY A 146 14.16 -9.07 4.93
N VAL A 147 12.96 -9.23 4.35
CA VAL A 147 11.84 -8.29 4.48
C VAL A 147 11.39 -8.15 5.93
N TYR A 148 11.28 -9.26 6.68
CA TYR A 148 10.90 -9.22 8.09
C TYR A 148 12.03 -8.70 8.99
N SER A 149 13.28 -9.14 8.77
CA SER A 149 14.43 -8.67 9.54
C SER A 149 14.63 -7.16 9.42
N THR A 150 14.60 -6.64 8.19
CA THR A 150 14.68 -5.18 7.95
C THR A 150 13.47 -4.43 8.51
N GLY A 151 12.28 -5.04 8.52
CA GLY A 151 11.09 -4.46 9.14
C GLY A 151 11.25 -4.28 10.65
N TYR A 152 11.73 -5.30 11.36
CA TYR A 152 12.01 -5.19 12.80
C TYR A 152 13.15 -4.23 13.10
N ALA A 153 14.19 -4.17 12.26
CA ALA A 153 15.27 -3.20 12.41
C ALA A 153 14.77 -1.76 12.31
N VAL A 154 13.85 -1.46 11.39
CA VAL A 154 13.18 -0.15 11.28
C VAL A 154 12.41 0.18 12.55
N LEU A 155 11.64 -0.77 13.09
CA LEU A 155 10.86 -0.56 14.32
C LEU A 155 11.77 -0.34 15.54
N ALA A 156 12.88 -1.08 15.64
CA ALA A 156 13.86 -0.89 16.71
C ALA A 156 14.53 0.48 16.62
N PHE A 157 14.95 0.89 15.42
CA PHE A 157 15.51 2.22 15.20
C PHE A 157 14.52 3.32 15.56
N MET A 158 13.27 3.22 15.09
CA MET A 158 12.20 4.16 15.42
C MET A 158 12.00 4.26 16.95
N ALA A 159 11.96 3.13 17.66
CA ALA A 159 11.79 3.11 19.10
C ALA A 159 12.94 3.82 19.83
N ILE A 160 14.19 3.55 19.45
CA ILE A 160 15.38 4.13 20.10
C ILE A 160 15.52 5.61 19.73
N ALA A 161 15.59 5.93 18.43
CA ALA A 161 15.82 7.28 17.95
C ALA A 161 14.64 8.21 18.28
N GLY A 162 13.40 7.73 18.13
CA GLY A 162 12.20 8.50 18.46
C GLY A 162 12.15 8.86 19.93
N THR A 163 12.48 7.92 20.82
CA THR A 163 12.55 8.19 22.26
C THR A 163 13.69 9.15 22.61
N ALA A 164 14.87 8.99 21.98
CA ALA A 164 15.99 9.91 22.20
C ALA A 164 15.63 11.35 21.82
N MET A 165 14.92 11.54 20.70
CA MET A 165 14.44 12.86 20.24
C MET A 165 13.37 13.49 21.16
N LEU A 166 12.70 12.69 21.99
CA LEU A 166 11.74 13.21 22.99
C LEU A 166 12.41 13.74 24.25
N THR A 167 13.64 13.31 24.52
CA THR A 167 14.39 13.62 25.75
C THR A 167 15.34 14.80 25.62
N TRP A 168 15.53 15.32 24.41
CA TRP A 168 16.31 16.51 24.09
C TRP A 168 15.39 17.69 23.80
#